data_AF-A0A7X7IZ16-F1
#
_entry.id   AF-A0A7X7IZ16-F1
#
_cell.length_a   1.000
_cell.length_b   1.000
_cell.length_c   1.000
_cell.angle_alpha   90.00
_cell.angle_beta   90.00
_cell.angle_gamma   90.00
#
_symmetry.space_group_name_H-M   'P 1'
#
loop_
_entity.id
_entity.type
_entity.pdbx_description
1 polymer ?
#
loop_
_entity_poly.entity_id
_entity_poly.type
_entity_poly.pdbx_seq_one_letter_code
_entity_poly.pdbx_strand_id
1 'polypeptide(L)' 'MFIRIENSSAVPVYRQIIDQIRYQVAAGVIRSGERLPSVRDLARQL' A
#
# COMPACT_ATOMS: atom_id res chain seq x y z
N MET A 1 0.11 -8.51 -1.57
CA MET A 1 0.21 -7.03 -1.45
C MET A 1 1.66 -6.66 -1.12
N PHE A 2 2.24 -5.70 -1.83
CA PHE A 2 3.58 -5.16 -1.58
C PHE A 2 3.52 -3.63 -1.50
N ILE A 3 4.12 -3.03 -0.49
CA ILE A 3 4.20 -1.57 -0.34
C ILE A 3 5.64 -1.18 -0.07
N ARG A 4 6.14 -0.17 -0.78
CA ARG A 4 7.47 0.40 -0.60
C ARG A 4 7.36 1.88 -0.28
N ILE A 5 8.07 2.35 0.75
CA ILE A 5 8.10 3.77 1.11
C ILE A 5 9.44 4.39 0.71
N GLU A 6 9.37 5.55 0.08
CA GLU A 6 10.51 6.40 -0.22
C GLU A 6 10.50 7.62 0.70
N ASN A 7 11.29 7.56 1.78
CA ASN A 7 11.35 8.63 2.78
C ASN A 7 11.99 9.93 2.26
N SER A 8 12.79 9.87 1.19
CA SER A 8 13.39 11.03 0.53
C SER A 8 12.47 11.66 -0.51
N SER A 9 11.32 11.05 -0.82
CA SER A 9 10.38 11.55 -1.80
C SER A 9 9.67 12.81 -1.27
N ALA A 10 9.38 13.75 -2.17
CA ALA A 10 8.51 14.89 -1.88
C ALA A 10 7.04 14.47 -1.67
N VAL A 11 6.69 13.23 -2.01
CA VAL A 11 5.33 12.69 -1.83
C VAL A 11 5.17 12.21 -0.39
N PRO A 12 4.15 12.68 0.36
CA PRO A 12 3.88 12.19 1.70
C PRO A 12 3.63 10.67 1.74
N VAL A 13 4.13 10.00 2.79
CA VAL A 13 4.05 8.54 2.96
C VAL A 13 2.63 8.00 2.78
N TYR A 14 1.62 8.64 3.37
CA TYR A 14 0.23 8.19 3.26
C TYR A 14 -0.26 8.19 1.80
N ARG A 15 0.18 9.14 0.98
CA ARG A 15 -0.16 9.23 -0.44
C ARG A 15 0.56 8.14 -1.24
N GLN A 16 1.83 7.88 -0.94
CA GLN A 16 2.57 6.76 -1.53
C GLN A 16 1.87 5.42 -1.29
N ILE A 17 1.35 5.19 -0.08
CA ILE A 17 0.58 3.99 0.29
C ILE A 17 -0.73 3.91 -0.52
N ILE A 18 -1.50 5.00 -0.56
CA ILE A 18 -2.79 5.04 -1.30
C ILE A 18 -2.57 4.73 -2.78
N ASP A 19 -1.59 5.36 -3.41
CA ASP A 19 -1.35 5.22 -4.84
C ASP A 19 -0.93 3.79 -5.20
N GLN A 20 -0.09 3.16 -4.37
CA GLN A 20 0.32 1.76 -4.56
C GLN A 20 -0.81 0.76 -4.34
N ILE A 21 -1.72 1.00 -3.38
CA ILE A 21 -2.90 0.14 -3.20
C ILE A 21 -3.82 0.27 -4.41
N ARG A 22 -4.11 1.49 -4.88
CA ARG A 22 -4.96 1.73 -6.05
C ARG A 22 -4.39 1.05 -7.29
N TYR A 23 -3.08 1.13 -7.50
CA TYR A 23 -2.40 0.46 -8.60
C TYR A 23 -2.56 -1.06 -8.51
N GLN A 24 -2.35 -1.66 -7.33
CA GLN A 24 -2.49 -3.11 -7.13
C GLN A 24 -3.93 -3.61 -7.32
N VAL A 25 -4.93 -2.81 -6.96
CA VAL A 25 -6.34 -3.12 -7.27
C VAL A 25 -6.57 -3.08 -8.78
N ALA A 26 -6.11 -2.02 -9.46
CA ALA A 26 -6.26 -1.89 -10.92
C ALA A 26 -5.53 -3.00 -11.69
N ALA A 27 -4.39 -3.46 -11.17
CA ALA A 27 -3.63 -4.58 -11.72
C ALA A 27 -4.23 -5.95 -11.38
N GLY A 28 -5.30 -6.03 -10.59
CA GLY A 28 -5.92 -7.29 -10.16
C GLY A 28 -5.10 -8.11 -9.16
N VAL A 29 -4.04 -7.51 -8.60
CA VAL A 29 -3.20 -8.09 -7.54
C VAL A 29 -3.98 -8.15 -6.23
N ILE A 30 -4.71 -7.07 -5.91
CA ILE A 30 -5.68 -7.06 -4.80
C ILE A 30 -7.07 -7.26 -5.40
N ARG A 31 -7.76 -8.30 -4.97
CA ARG A 31 -9.10 -8.65 -5.48
C ARG A 31 -10.19 -8.18 -4.54
N SER A 32 -11.39 -7.99 -5.09
CA SER A 32 -12.56 -7.68 -4.27
C SER A 32 -12.83 -8.81 -3.28
N GLY A 33 -13.13 -8.47 -2.03
CA GLY A 33 -13.32 -9.43 -0.93
C GLY A 33 -12.02 -9.96 -0.32
N GLU A 34 -10.85 -9.60 -0.86
CA GLU A 34 -9.57 -9.97 -0.27
C GLU A 34 -9.32 -9.18 1.02
N ARG A 35 -8.88 -9.89 2.07
CA ARG A 35 -8.56 -9.27 3.35
C ARG A 35 -7.19 -8.59 3.27
N LEU A 36 -7.20 -7.27 3.47
CA LEU A 36 -5.98 -6.49 3.61
C LEU A 36 -5.38 -6.61 5.03
N PRO A 37 -4.06 -6.40 5.18
CA PRO A 37 -3.46 -6.33 6.51
C PRO A 37 -4.06 -5.19 7.33
N SER A 38 -4.05 -5.34 8.65
CA SER A 38 -4.43 -4.24 9.53
C SER A 38 -3.39 -3.11 9.44
N VAL A 39 -3.77 -1.91 9.89
CA VAL A 39 -2.84 -0.77 9.98
C VAL A 39 -1.57 -1.14 10.76
N ARG A 40 -1.71 -1.88 11.87
CA ARG A 40 -0.58 -2.30 12.71
C ARG A 40 0.29 -3.36 12.04
N ASP A 41 -0.31 -4.29 11.31
CA ASP A 41 0.46 -5.32 10.60
C ASP A 41 1.21 -4.72 9.42
N LEU A 42 0.56 -3.80 8.69
CA LEU A 42 1.21 -3.05 7.62
C LEU A 42 2.37 -2.22 8.15
N ALA A 43 2.19 -1.50 9.25
CA ALA A 43 3.25 -0.70 9.86
C ALA A 43 4.48 -1.53 10.31
N ARG A 44 4.30 -2.84 10.59
CA ARG A 44 5.42 -3.75 10.90
C ARG A 44 6.16 -4.27 9.66
N GLN A 45 5.57 -4.16 8.47
CA GLN A 45 6.13 -4.64 7.21
C GLN A 45 6.88 -3.57 6.42
N LEU A 46 6.68 -2.29 6.79
CA LEU A 46 7.32 -1.11 6.19
C LEU A 46 8.61 -0.76 6.91
#